data_AF-A0A836RCI1-F1
#
_entry.id   AF-A0A836RCI1-F1
#
_cell.length_a   1.000
_cell.length_b   1.000
_cell.length_c   1.000
_cell.angle_alpha   90.00
_cell.angle_beta   90.00
_cell.angle_gamma   90.00
#
_symmetry.space_group_name_H-M   'P 1'
#
loop_
_entity.id
_entity.type
_entity.pdbx_description
1 polymer ?
#
loop_
_entity_poly.entity_id
_entity_poly.type
_entity_poly.pdbx_seq_one_letter_code
_entity_poly.pdbx_strand_id
1 'polypeptide(L)'
;MNTIERIYNWDENDDLGILINNQIMDYSRTEQLVWNNIFGLASKAVQGRPSKKYLEKAEILIQEIGEFEFINRLRNWMEFATHLKNSKIPIHYDFGHENHIYETASYLSRQNILLFKGMIWMAHLFGDRLLNEVRDLAIRAYKKIPNQGPASAAIGNACLFVLGSVEDMNGLSYLMQIQGSKLNTKTKKVVQNYLKKASDRLGIPIAELEEMSVPEYGLVDGKAEFEFDDYTLALEIHGIGKSKLTWFKPNGSIQKSTPSFVTKDLSFSEKYAQIKQSNVQIRKQLTLQRNILDRGYIENRKWNYAHFEKYFFNHGIVGFLTKRLIWQFQSGTKVANGIDQYGRWIDYQGKPIDWIDSETIVSLWHPVEDTVENVLNWRNYLMHNEILQPL
;
A
#
# COMPACT_ATOMS: atom_id res chain seq x y z
N MET A 1 -46.47 19.34 -0.69
CA MET A 1 -45.01 19.10 -0.57
C MET A 1 -44.46 19.02 -1.98
N ASN A 2 -43.77 20.07 -2.44
CA ASN A 2 -43.16 20.09 -3.76
C ASN A 2 -42.07 19.02 -3.81
N THR A 3 -42.25 18.02 -4.66
CA THR A 3 -41.20 17.08 -5.05
C THR A 3 -40.13 17.90 -5.77
N ILE A 4 -39.08 18.29 -5.04
CA ILE A 4 -37.94 18.98 -5.61
C ILE A 4 -37.35 18.05 -6.67
N GLU A 5 -37.37 18.49 -7.93
CA GLU A 5 -36.80 17.75 -9.06
C GLU A 5 -35.33 17.43 -8.74
N ARG A 6 -35.03 16.13 -8.62
CA ARG A 6 -33.70 15.62 -8.27
C ARG A 6 -32.82 15.74 -9.51
N ILE A 7 -31.73 16.49 -9.40
CA ILE A 7 -30.97 16.96 -10.56
C ILE A 7 -30.03 15.86 -11.11
N TYR A 8 -29.48 14.99 -10.27
CA TYR A 8 -28.94 13.66 -10.61
C TYR A 8 -28.91 12.78 -9.35
N ASN A 9 -29.26 11.49 -9.47
CA ASN A 9 -29.11 10.53 -8.37
C ASN A 9 -28.11 9.45 -8.75
N TRP A 10 -27.33 9.04 -7.76
CA TRP A 10 -26.71 7.73 -7.79
C TRP A 10 -27.82 6.68 -7.80
N ASP A 11 -27.58 5.57 -8.49
CA ASP A 11 -28.51 4.45 -8.53
C ASP A 11 -28.70 3.89 -7.11
N GLU A 12 -29.95 3.79 -6.64
CA GLU A 12 -30.29 3.31 -5.30
C GLU A 12 -30.31 1.76 -5.21
N ASN A 13 -29.94 1.06 -6.29
CA ASN A 13 -29.79 -0.40 -6.31
C ASN A 13 -28.53 -0.91 -5.58
N ASP A 14 -27.67 -0.03 -5.07
CA ASP A 14 -26.56 -0.40 -4.19
C ASP A 14 -26.36 0.60 -3.04
N ASP A 15 -25.76 0.10 -1.95
CA ASP A 15 -25.63 0.85 -0.70
C ASP A 15 -24.75 2.11 -0.84
N LEU A 16 -23.81 2.15 -1.79
CA LEU A 16 -22.99 3.33 -2.02
C LEU A 16 -23.84 4.45 -2.62
N GLY A 17 -24.68 4.13 -3.60
CA GLY A 17 -25.59 5.12 -4.19
C GLY A 17 -26.61 5.64 -3.17
N ILE A 18 -27.18 4.77 -2.34
CA ILE A 18 -28.07 5.17 -1.25
C ILE A 18 -27.34 6.11 -0.27
N LEU A 19 -26.12 5.75 0.16
CA LEU A 19 -25.33 6.56 1.08
C LEU A 19 -25.05 7.95 0.51
N ILE A 20 -24.57 8.03 -0.74
CA ILE A 20 -24.21 9.30 -1.37
C ILE A 20 -25.46 10.16 -1.54
N ASN A 21 -26.56 9.61 -2.03
CA ASN A 21 -27.81 10.38 -2.19
C ASN A 21 -28.27 10.97 -0.86
N ASN A 22 -28.25 10.18 0.22
CA ASN A 22 -28.64 10.67 1.56
C ASN A 22 -27.73 11.79 2.05
N GLN A 23 -26.41 11.63 1.92
CA GLN A 23 -25.46 12.68 2.35
C GLN A 23 -25.58 13.96 1.53
N ILE A 24 -25.89 13.86 0.23
CA ILE A 24 -26.08 15.03 -0.63
C ILE A 24 -27.37 15.78 -0.28
N MET A 25 -28.42 15.06 0.14
CA MET A 25 -29.68 15.68 0.58
C MET A 25 -29.52 16.57 1.83
N ASP A 26 -28.49 16.33 2.64
CA ASP A 26 -28.22 17.10 3.87
C ASP A 26 -27.54 18.47 3.60
N TYR A 27 -27.03 18.70 2.38
CA TYR A 27 -26.42 19.97 1.99
C TYR A 27 -27.47 21.04 1.64
N SER A 28 -27.03 22.31 1.64
CA SER A 28 -27.84 23.40 1.10
C SER A 28 -28.14 23.19 -0.40
N ARG A 29 -29.20 23.82 -0.90
CA ARG A 29 -29.59 23.68 -2.32
C ARG A 29 -28.47 24.13 -3.28
N THR A 30 -27.69 25.13 -2.90
CA THR A 30 -26.56 25.63 -3.68
C THR A 30 -25.45 24.59 -3.76
N GLU A 31 -25.06 24.00 -2.64
CA GLU A 31 -24.03 22.96 -2.59
C GLU A 31 -24.47 21.68 -3.30
N GLN A 32 -25.76 21.31 -3.19
CA GLN A 32 -26.34 20.22 -3.97
C GLN A 32 -26.14 20.45 -5.48
N LEU A 33 -26.33 21.67 -5.97
CA LEU A 33 -26.12 21.99 -7.39
C LEU A 33 -24.65 21.81 -7.80
N VAL A 34 -23.71 22.24 -6.95
CA VAL A 34 -22.27 22.07 -7.20
C VAL A 34 -21.90 20.58 -7.26
N TRP A 35 -22.35 19.78 -6.28
CA TRP A 35 -22.16 18.33 -6.29
C TRP A 35 -22.79 17.65 -7.52
N ASN A 36 -23.97 18.09 -7.95
CA ASN A 36 -24.60 17.59 -9.17
C ASN A 36 -23.77 17.91 -10.42
N ASN A 37 -23.14 19.07 -10.51
CA ASN A 37 -22.22 19.39 -11.61
C ASN A 37 -20.99 18.48 -11.60
N ILE A 38 -20.43 18.21 -10.41
CA ILE A 38 -19.34 17.25 -10.22
C ILE A 38 -19.76 15.85 -10.68
N PHE A 39 -20.92 15.36 -10.27
CA PHE A 39 -21.43 14.05 -10.71
C PHE A 39 -21.73 14.01 -12.21
N GLY A 40 -22.27 15.11 -12.76
CA GLY A 40 -22.48 15.28 -14.19
C GLY A 40 -21.17 15.19 -14.98
N LEU A 41 -20.07 15.74 -14.45
CA LEU A 41 -18.73 15.54 -15.01
C LEU A 41 -18.25 14.09 -14.83
N ALA A 42 -18.42 13.51 -13.65
CA ALA A 42 -18.03 12.14 -13.32
C ALA A 42 -18.69 11.10 -14.24
N SER A 43 -19.95 11.31 -14.62
CA SER A 43 -20.69 10.44 -15.54
C SER A 43 -20.05 10.31 -16.93
N LYS A 44 -19.17 11.25 -17.31
CA LYS A 44 -18.46 11.26 -18.60
C LYS A 44 -17.17 10.43 -18.58
N ALA A 45 -16.86 9.71 -17.50
CA ALA A 45 -15.66 8.90 -17.31
C ALA A 45 -15.67 7.56 -18.09
N VAL A 46 -16.08 7.57 -19.35
CA VAL A 46 -16.21 6.36 -20.19
C VAL A 46 -14.85 5.83 -20.68
N GLN A 47 -13.85 6.70 -20.82
CA GLN A 47 -12.52 6.36 -21.35
C GLN A 47 -11.62 5.64 -20.33
N GLY A 48 -10.45 5.14 -20.75
CA GLY A 48 -9.51 4.46 -19.85
C GLY A 48 -8.80 5.36 -18.83
N ARG A 49 -8.72 6.67 -19.10
CA ARG A 49 -8.04 7.70 -18.29
C ARG A 49 -8.70 9.07 -18.49
N PRO A 50 -8.59 10.02 -17.54
CA PRO A 50 -9.11 11.37 -17.73
C PRO A 50 -8.28 12.12 -18.80
N SER A 51 -8.92 13.08 -19.47
CA SER A 51 -8.21 14.05 -20.31
C SER A 51 -7.78 15.25 -19.47
N LYS A 52 -6.82 16.05 -19.97
CA LYS A 52 -6.43 17.31 -19.32
C LYS A 52 -7.65 18.23 -19.10
N LYS A 53 -8.49 18.38 -20.13
CA LYS A 53 -9.74 19.14 -20.08
C LYS A 53 -10.74 18.61 -19.04
N TYR A 54 -10.73 17.31 -18.75
CA TYR A 54 -11.57 16.74 -17.69
C TYR A 54 -11.07 17.21 -16.31
N LEU A 55 -9.76 17.13 -16.08
CA LEU A 55 -9.12 17.52 -14.82
C LEU A 55 -9.24 19.02 -14.55
N GLU A 56 -9.01 19.87 -15.57
CA GLU A 56 -9.18 21.33 -15.47
C GLU A 56 -10.62 21.70 -15.09
N LYS A 57 -11.62 20.99 -15.65
CA LYS A 57 -13.03 21.20 -15.27
C LYS A 57 -13.36 20.70 -13.88
N ALA A 58 -12.78 19.57 -13.47
CA ALA A 58 -12.97 19.03 -12.14
C ALA A 58 -12.41 19.99 -11.09
N GLU A 59 -11.22 20.56 -11.33
CA GLU A 59 -10.59 21.53 -10.46
C GLU A 59 -11.49 22.76 -10.22
N ILE A 60 -12.06 23.34 -11.28
CA ILE A 60 -13.00 24.49 -11.17
C ILE A 60 -14.22 24.12 -10.30
N LEU A 61 -14.85 22.98 -10.56
CA LEU A 61 -16.04 22.55 -9.80
C LEU A 61 -15.70 22.22 -8.34
N ILE A 62 -14.51 21.68 -8.07
CA ILE A 62 -14.05 21.36 -6.72
C ILE A 62 -13.76 22.65 -5.93
N GLN A 63 -13.24 23.70 -6.59
CA GLN A 63 -13.06 25.01 -5.95
C GLN A 63 -14.38 25.62 -5.50
N GLU A 64 -15.49 25.38 -6.22
CA GLU A 64 -16.82 25.88 -5.83
C GLU A 64 -17.37 25.22 -4.54
N ILE A 65 -17.10 23.93 -4.30
CA ILE A 65 -17.51 23.23 -3.07
C ILE A 65 -16.48 23.34 -1.94
N GLY A 66 -15.21 23.59 -2.31
CA GLY A 66 -14.07 23.60 -1.42
C GLY A 66 -13.30 22.27 -1.41
N GLU A 67 -11.97 22.36 -1.56
CA GLU A 67 -11.08 21.19 -1.62
C GLU A 67 -11.19 20.29 -0.38
N PHE A 68 -11.22 20.89 0.82
CA PHE A 68 -11.33 20.14 2.08
C PHE A 68 -12.60 19.28 2.12
N GLU A 69 -13.73 19.85 1.73
CA GLU A 69 -15.02 19.15 1.74
C GLU A 69 -15.03 18.02 0.70
N PHE A 70 -14.51 18.29 -0.51
CA PHE A 70 -14.41 17.28 -1.55
C PHE A 70 -13.52 16.10 -1.14
N ILE A 71 -12.33 16.38 -0.61
CA ILE A 71 -11.38 15.36 -0.13
C ILE A 71 -12.04 14.51 0.95
N ASN A 72 -12.69 15.13 1.93
CA ASN A 72 -13.33 14.40 3.03
C ASN A 72 -14.46 13.50 2.54
N ARG A 73 -15.31 13.97 1.62
CA ARG A 73 -16.37 13.12 1.05
C ARG A 73 -15.82 11.99 0.22
N LEU A 74 -14.86 12.27 -0.67
CA LEU A 74 -14.26 11.23 -1.50
C LEU A 74 -13.55 10.18 -0.66
N ARG A 75 -12.82 10.59 0.39
CA ARG A 75 -12.23 9.69 1.40
C ARG A 75 -13.28 8.77 2.02
N ASN A 76 -14.34 9.35 2.58
CA ASN A 76 -15.41 8.59 3.25
C ASN A 76 -16.11 7.62 2.29
N TRP A 77 -16.36 8.03 1.04
CA TRP A 77 -16.98 7.15 0.04
C TRP A 77 -16.04 6.03 -0.42
N MET A 78 -14.74 6.28 -0.56
CA MET A 78 -13.74 5.24 -0.86
C MET A 78 -13.58 4.26 0.29
N GLU A 79 -13.58 4.73 1.53
CA GLU A 79 -13.55 3.88 2.72
C GLU A 79 -14.81 3.00 2.79
N PHE A 80 -15.99 3.59 2.62
CA PHE A 80 -17.25 2.82 2.59
C PHE A 80 -17.24 1.75 1.49
N ALA A 81 -16.87 2.12 0.27
CA ALA A 81 -16.79 1.20 -0.86
C ALA A 81 -15.75 0.07 -0.61
N THR A 82 -14.61 0.40 0.02
CA THR A 82 -13.59 -0.58 0.40
C THR A 82 -14.15 -1.68 1.31
N HIS A 83 -15.04 -1.32 2.23
CA HIS A 83 -15.65 -2.25 3.19
C HIS A 83 -17.00 -2.85 2.73
N LEU A 84 -17.56 -2.33 1.65
CA LEU A 84 -18.84 -2.81 1.10
C LEU A 84 -18.75 -4.29 0.71
N LYS A 85 -19.73 -5.06 1.18
CA LYS A 85 -19.89 -6.48 0.81
C LYS A 85 -20.56 -6.58 -0.56
N ASN A 86 -20.29 -7.65 -1.29
CA ASN A 86 -21.00 -7.88 -2.54
C ASN A 86 -22.46 -8.24 -2.24
N SER A 87 -23.39 -7.60 -2.94
CA SER A 87 -24.81 -7.95 -2.94
C SER A 87 -25.06 -9.17 -3.80
N LYS A 88 -26.09 -9.96 -3.48
CA LYS A 88 -26.56 -11.07 -4.31
C LYS A 88 -27.67 -10.56 -5.21
N ILE A 89 -27.53 -10.73 -6.51
CA ILE A 89 -28.52 -10.33 -7.51
C ILE A 89 -29.00 -11.61 -8.22
N PRO A 90 -30.32 -11.86 -8.32
CA PRO A 90 -30.85 -12.96 -9.09
C PRO A 90 -30.65 -12.70 -10.60
N ILE A 91 -30.11 -13.69 -11.30
CA ILE A 91 -30.10 -13.75 -12.76
C ILE A 91 -31.09 -14.83 -13.18
N HIS A 92 -32.03 -14.46 -14.03
CA HIS A 92 -32.99 -15.38 -14.64
C HIS A 92 -32.41 -15.88 -15.96
N TYR A 93 -32.26 -17.19 -16.09
CA TYR A 93 -31.98 -17.85 -17.37
C TYR A 93 -33.25 -18.59 -17.81
N ASP A 94 -33.73 -18.24 -19.00
CA ASP A 94 -34.83 -18.95 -19.66
C ASP A 94 -34.22 -19.93 -20.68
N PHE A 95 -34.31 -21.22 -20.37
CA PHE A 95 -33.90 -22.30 -21.27
C PHE A 95 -35.10 -22.98 -21.92
N GLY A 96 -36.18 -22.24 -22.22
CA GLY A 96 -37.31 -22.67 -23.05
C GLY A 96 -38.24 -23.73 -22.43
N HIS A 97 -37.77 -24.47 -21.41
CA HIS A 97 -38.54 -25.49 -20.71
C HIS A 97 -38.44 -25.40 -19.17
N GLU A 98 -37.45 -24.70 -18.61
CA GLU A 98 -37.33 -24.43 -17.17
C GLU A 98 -36.71 -23.05 -16.90
N ASN A 99 -37.25 -22.33 -15.91
CA ASN A 99 -36.68 -21.08 -15.39
C ASN A 99 -35.71 -21.39 -14.26
N HIS A 100 -34.41 -21.15 -14.47
CA HIS A 100 -33.43 -21.25 -13.39
C HIS A 100 -33.05 -19.86 -12.88
N ILE A 101 -33.15 -19.66 -11.56
CA ILE A 101 -32.67 -18.45 -10.87
C ILE A 101 -31.33 -18.78 -10.23
N TYR A 102 -30.27 -18.09 -10.65
CA TYR A 102 -28.97 -18.16 -9.99
C TYR A 102 -28.65 -16.81 -9.34
N GLU A 103 -28.10 -16.83 -8.12
CA GLU A 103 -27.60 -15.61 -7.49
C GLU A 103 -26.17 -15.33 -7.98
N THR A 104 -25.95 -14.18 -8.59
CA THR A 104 -24.61 -13.65 -8.83
C THR A 104 -24.25 -12.64 -7.76
N ALA A 105 -22.98 -12.57 -7.37
CA ALA A 105 -22.49 -11.51 -6.52
C ALA A 105 -22.17 -10.27 -7.38
N SER A 106 -22.65 -9.10 -6.97
CA SER A 106 -22.34 -7.81 -7.59
C SER A 106 -21.76 -6.86 -6.55
N TYR A 107 -20.84 -5.99 -6.97
CA TYR A 107 -20.22 -5.03 -6.09
C TYR A 107 -20.97 -3.70 -6.06
N LEU A 108 -21.16 -3.10 -7.23
CA LEU A 108 -21.84 -1.82 -7.43
C LEU A 108 -22.61 -1.88 -8.75
N SER A 109 -23.66 -1.09 -8.88
CA SER A 109 -24.39 -0.93 -10.14
C SER A 109 -23.50 -0.33 -11.22
N ARG A 110 -23.82 -0.60 -12.49
CA ARG A 110 -23.04 -0.13 -13.63
C ARG A 110 -22.94 1.40 -13.68
N GLN A 111 -24.03 2.09 -13.31
CA GLN A 111 -24.09 3.55 -13.27
C GLN A 111 -23.18 4.10 -12.16
N ASN A 112 -23.26 3.52 -10.96
CA ASN A 112 -22.46 3.96 -9.82
C ASN A 112 -20.97 3.67 -10.04
N ILE A 113 -20.61 2.57 -10.71
CA ILE A 113 -19.22 2.30 -11.13
C ILE A 113 -18.68 3.43 -12.04
N LEU A 114 -19.48 3.90 -12.99
CA LEU A 114 -19.08 4.95 -13.93
C LEU A 114 -18.88 6.29 -13.23
N LEU A 115 -19.85 6.68 -12.39
CA LEU A 115 -19.78 7.89 -11.57
C LEU A 115 -18.56 7.83 -10.65
N PHE A 116 -18.41 6.75 -9.88
CA PHE A 116 -17.35 6.65 -8.89
C PHE A 116 -15.96 6.61 -9.53
N LYS A 117 -15.82 5.93 -10.67
CA LYS A 117 -14.60 6.00 -11.48
C LYS A 117 -14.21 7.43 -11.84
N GLY A 118 -15.18 8.25 -12.27
CA GLY A 118 -14.92 9.67 -12.58
C GLY A 118 -14.46 10.45 -11.35
N MET A 119 -15.12 10.23 -10.21
CA MET A 119 -14.73 10.83 -8.93
C MET A 119 -13.31 10.45 -8.51
N ILE A 120 -12.94 9.17 -8.65
CA ILE A 120 -11.59 8.68 -8.32
C ILE A 120 -10.53 9.34 -9.20
N TRP A 121 -10.79 9.59 -10.49
CA TRP A 121 -9.85 10.33 -11.33
C TRP A 121 -9.55 11.74 -10.81
N MET A 122 -10.52 12.39 -10.17
CA MET A 122 -10.34 13.71 -9.57
C MET A 122 -9.37 13.67 -8.38
N ALA A 123 -9.16 12.50 -7.74
CA ALA A 123 -8.18 12.35 -6.65
C ALA A 123 -6.74 12.70 -7.10
N HIS A 124 -6.44 12.60 -8.40
CA HIS A 124 -5.16 13.03 -8.98
C HIS A 124 -4.82 14.50 -8.67
N LEU A 125 -5.82 15.37 -8.50
CA LEU A 125 -5.63 16.79 -8.24
C LEU A 125 -5.03 17.08 -6.85
N PHE A 126 -5.04 16.11 -5.94
CA PHE A 126 -4.65 16.31 -4.53
C PHE A 126 -3.35 15.61 -4.14
N GLY A 127 -2.58 15.14 -5.12
CA GLY A 127 -1.28 14.50 -4.88
C GLY A 127 -1.37 13.27 -3.97
N ASP A 128 -0.72 13.34 -2.81
CA ASP A 128 -0.56 12.25 -1.86
C ASP A 128 -1.75 12.07 -0.89
N ARG A 129 -2.61 13.08 -0.74
CA ARG A 129 -3.65 13.20 0.31
C ARG A 129 -4.68 12.07 0.36
N LEU A 130 -4.85 11.33 -0.74
CA LEU A 130 -5.84 10.26 -0.89
C LEU A 130 -5.23 8.91 -1.30
N LEU A 131 -3.90 8.78 -1.37
CA LEU A 131 -3.28 7.60 -1.97
C LEU A 131 -3.52 6.32 -1.16
N ASN A 132 -3.67 6.43 0.16
CA ASN A 132 -3.97 5.28 1.02
C ASN A 132 -5.34 4.68 0.69
N GLU A 133 -6.36 5.53 0.59
CA GLU A 133 -7.73 5.15 0.28
C GLU A 133 -7.84 4.64 -1.16
N VAL A 134 -7.14 5.29 -2.09
CA VAL A 134 -7.05 4.85 -3.49
C VAL A 134 -6.42 3.46 -3.58
N ARG A 135 -5.34 3.18 -2.85
CA ARG A 135 -4.71 1.84 -2.75
C ARG A 135 -5.70 0.81 -2.22
N ASP A 136 -6.33 1.09 -1.08
CA ASP A 136 -7.22 0.12 -0.41
C ASP A 136 -8.45 -0.19 -1.27
N LEU A 137 -8.99 0.84 -1.95
CA LEU A 137 -10.05 0.67 -2.92
C LEU A 137 -9.60 -0.13 -4.15
N ALA A 138 -8.37 0.07 -4.64
CA ALA A 138 -7.84 -0.71 -5.76
C ALA A 138 -7.78 -2.21 -5.41
N ILE A 139 -7.27 -2.54 -4.21
CA ILE A 139 -7.21 -3.92 -3.71
C ILE A 139 -8.62 -4.51 -3.62
N ARG A 140 -9.59 -3.77 -3.07
CA ARG A 140 -10.99 -4.19 -2.99
C ARG A 140 -11.60 -4.40 -4.37
N ALA A 141 -11.35 -3.51 -5.31
CA ALA A 141 -11.90 -3.53 -6.66
C ALA A 141 -11.36 -4.70 -7.49
N TYR A 142 -10.11 -5.13 -7.25
CA TYR A 142 -9.54 -6.31 -7.89
C TYR A 142 -9.80 -7.63 -7.17
N LYS A 143 -10.44 -7.62 -5.99
CA LYS A 143 -10.84 -8.85 -5.30
C LYS A 143 -11.75 -9.68 -6.20
N LYS A 144 -11.42 -10.97 -6.34
CA LYS A 144 -12.13 -11.89 -7.23
C LYS A 144 -13.54 -12.19 -6.72
N ILE A 145 -14.51 -12.03 -7.62
CA ILE A 145 -15.85 -12.58 -7.55
C ILE A 145 -15.88 -13.89 -8.38
N PRO A 146 -16.36 -15.02 -7.81
CA PRO A 146 -16.48 -16.28 -8.54
C PRO A 146 -17.22 -16.10 -9.87
N ASN A 147 -16.73 -16.72 -10.94
CA ASN A 147 -17.30 -16.70 -12.29
C ASN A 147 -17.43 -15.33 -12.99
N GLN A 148 -17.05 -14.23 -12.34
CA GLN A 148 -17.13 -12.87 -12.91
C GLN A 148 -15.74 -12.23 -13.11
N GLY A 149 -14.78 -12.50 -12.22
CA GLY A 149 -13.46 -11.86 -12.25
C GLY A 149 -13.33 -10.79 -11.17
N PRO A 150 -12.63 -9.66 -11.39
CA PRO A 150 -12.50 -8.61 -10.36
C PRO A 150 -13.85 -7.95 -10.06
N ALA A 151 -14.05 -7.53 -8.81
CA ALA A 151 -15.26 -6.84 -8.38
C ALA A 151 -15.60 -5.58 -9.22
N SER A 152 -14.58 -4.80 -9.58
CA SER A 152 -14.69 -3.75 -10.60
C SER A 152 -13.33 -3.41 -11.20
N ALA A 153 -13.05 -3.94 -12.39
CA ALA A 153 -11.84 -3.56 -13.12
C ALA A 153 -11.82 -2.06 -13.46
N ALA A 154 -12.99 -1.45 -13.66
CA ALA A 154 -13.11 -0.02 -14.00
C ALA A 154 -12.64 0.88 -12.84
N ILE A 155 -13.09 0.60 -11.62
CA ILE A 155 -12.65 1.31 -10.40
C ILE A 155 -11.17 1.02 -10.14
N GLY A 156 -10.76 -0.25 -10.18
CA GLY A 156 -9.36 -0.62 -9.94
C GLY A 156 -8.40 0.09 -10.90
N ASN A 157 -8.74 0.15 -12.21
CA ASN A 157 -7.90 0.84 -13.19
C ASN A 157 -7.87 2.36 -12.98
N ALA A 158 -8.94 2.95 -12.45
CA ALA A 158 -8.98 4.37 -12.09
C ALA A 158 -8.04 4.65 -10.91
N CYS A 159 -8.02 3.77 -9.91
CA CYS A 159 -7.07 3.87 -8.82
C CYS A 159 -5.62 3.71 -9.31
N LEU A 160 -5.35 2.74 -10.19
CA LEU A 160 -4.00 2.58 -10.77
C LEU A 160 -3.56 3.82 -11.56
N PHE A 161 -4.49 4.49 -12.25
CA PHE A 161 -4.20 5.76 -12.90
C PHE A 161 -3.74 6.81 -11.89
N VAL A 162 -4.47 6.99 -10.79
CA VAL A 162 -4.11 7.98 -9.76
C VAL A 162 -2.74 7.63 -9.16
N LEU A 163 -2.55 6.38 -8.69
CA LEU A 163 -1.30 5.93 -8.08
C LEU A 163 -0.09 6.06 -9.02
N GLY A 164 -0.27 5.75 -10.31
CA GLY A 164 0.80 5.84 -11.30
C GLY A 164 1.01 7.22 -11.90
N SER A 165 0.16 8.20 -11.57
CA SER A 165 0.30 9.58 -12.06
C SER A 165 0.96 10.50 -11.04
N VAL A 166 1.01 10.12 -9.76
CA VAL A 166 1.78 10.88 -8.77
C VAL A 166 3.28 10.69 -9.02
N GLU A 167 4.06 11.76 -8.86
CA GLU A 167 5.51 11.75 -9.08
C GLU A 167 6.29 11.21 -7.88
N ASP A 168 5.64 11.12 -6.73
CA ASP A 168 6.22 10.63 -5.48
C ASP A 168 6.50 9.11 -5.48
N MET A 169 7.36 8.69 -4.55
CA MET A 169 7.68 7.28 -4.35
C MET A 169 6.53 6.51 -3.67
N ASN A 170 5.58 7.18 -3.01
CA ASN A 170 4.47 6.53 -2.33
C ASN A 170 3.49 5.87 -3.32
N GLY A 171 3.14 6.57 -4.40
CA GLY A 171 2.31 6.02 -5.47
C GLY A 171 2.93 4.77 -6.08
N LEU A 172 4.24 4.80 -6.33
CA LEU A 172 5.02 3.66 -6.80
C LEU A 172 5.01 2.50 -5.79
N SER A 173 5.24 2.78 -4.51
CA SER A 173 5.18 1.79 -3.44
C SER A 173 3.85 1.04 -3.41
N TYR A 174 2.74 1.78 -3.54
CA TYR A 174 1.41 1.19 -3.58
C TYR A 174 1.14 0.38 -4.84
N LEU A 175 1.67 0.79 -6.00
CA LEU A 175 1.62 -0.04 -7.21
C LEU A 175 2.36 -1.37 -7.01
N MET A 176 3.52 -1.36 -6.35
CA MET A 176 4.28 -2.59 -6.02
C MET A 176 3.50 -3.50 -5.06
N GLN A 177 2.88 -2.92 -4.02
CA GLN A 177 2.02 -3.68 -3.10
C GLN A 177 0.83 -4.32 -3.83
N ILE A 178 0.21 -3.60 -4.75
CA ILE A 178 -0.88 -4.13 -5.58
C ILE A 178 -0.35 -5.24 -6.51
N GLN A 179 0.84 -5.08 -7.10
CA GLN A 179 1.47 -6.11 -7.94
C GLN A 179 1.68 -7.43 -7.17
N GLY A 180 2.11 -7.35 -5.90
CA GLY A 180 2.29 -8.50 -5.02
C GLY A 180 0.99 -9.19 -4.59
N SER A 181 -0.16 -8.59 -4.86
CA SER A 181 -1.47 -9.16 -4.52
C SER A 181 -1.93 -10.23 -5.52
N LYS A 182 -2.94 -11.02 -5.13
CA LYS A 182 -3.51 -12.08 -5.99
C LYS A 182 -4.35 -11.48 -7.13
N LEU A 183 -3.68 -11.04 -8.19
CA LEU A 183 -4.26 -10.45 -9.38
C LEU A 183 -4.36 -11.46 -10.53
N ASN A 184 -5.33 -11.25 -11.43
CA ASN A 184 -5.38 -11.97 -12.70
C ASN A 184 -4.33 -11.44 -13.69
N THR A 185 -4.01 -12.21 -14.74
CA THR A 185 -2.96 -11.87 -15.71
C THR A 185 -3.18 -10.52 -16.41
N LYS A 186 -4.43 -10.16 -16.73
CA LYS A 186 -4.73 -8.89 -17.40
C LYS A 186 -4.44 -7.71 -16.46
N THR A 187 -4.89 -7.78 -15.21
CA THR A 187 -4.64 -6.76 -14.20
C THR A 187 -3.15 -6.61 -13.89
N LYS A 188 -2.41 -7.74 -13.77
CA LYS A 188 -0.96 -7.70 -13.57
C LYS A 188 -0.25 -6.89 -14.67
N LYS A 189 -0.63 -7.09 -15.94
CA LYS A 189 -0.09 -6.31 -17.07
C LYS A 189 -0.38 -4.81 -16.96
N VAL A 190 -1.57 -4.43 -16.47
CA VAL A 190 -1.92 -3.01 -16.28
C VAL A 190 -1.02 -2.38 -15.22
N VAL A 191 -0.81 -3.05 -14.07
CA VAL A 191 0.09 -2.57 -13.01
C VAL A 191 1.53 -2.46 -13.55
N GLN A 192 2.03 -3.51 -14.22
CA GLN A 192 3.35 -3.52 -14.84
C GLN A 192 3.56 -2.37 -15.83
N ASN A 193 2.53 -1.99 -16.59
CA ASN A 193 2.64 -0.86 -17.52
C ASN A 193 2.84 0.49 -16.79
N TYR A 194 2.21 0.69 -15.61
CA TYR A 194 2.45 1.89 -14.81
C TYR A 194 3.85 1.89 -14.19
N LEU A 195 4.30 0.74 -13.67
CA LEU A 195 5.65 0.59 -13.14
C LEU A 195 6.72 0.81 -14.22
N LYS A 196 6.49 0.28 -15.43
CA LYS A 196 7.38 0.51 -16.57
C LYS A 196 7.44 1.99 -16.95
N LYS A 197 6.31 2.70 -16.98
CA LYS A 197 6.32 4.15 -17.24
C LYS A 197 7.09 4.93 -16.18
N ALA A 198 6.97 4.55 -14.90
CA ALA A 198 7.75 5.16 -13.84
C ALA A 198 9.26 4.89 -14.01
N SER A 199 9.62 3.65 -14.35
CA SER A 199 10.99 3.25 -14.69
C SER A 199 11.55 4.04 -15.88
N ASP A 200 10.82 4.09 -16.99
CA ASP A 200 11.22 4.83 -18.21
C ASP A 200 11.37 6.34 -17.93
N ARG A 201 10.48 6.92 -17.10
CA ARG A 201 10.54 8.34 -16.70
C ARG A 201 11.77 8.65 -15.84
N LEU A 202 12.13 7.76 -14.93
CA LEU A 202 13.21 7.98 -13.96
C LEU A 202 14.57 7.46 -14.44
N GLY A 203 14.60 6.64 -15.49
CA GLY A 203 15.83 5.97 -15.95
C GLY A 203 16.35 4.90 -14.98
N ILE A 204 15.51 4.46 -14.02
CA ILE A 204 15.87 3.51 -12.97
C ILE A 204 15.13 2.18 -13.23
N PRO A 205 15.80 1.02 -13.17
CA PRO A 205 15.15 -0.28 -13.31
C PRO A 205 14.02 -0.48 -12.28
N ILE A 206 12.93 -1.14 -12.71
CA ILE A 206 11.76 -1.44 -11.84
C ILE A 206 12.17 -2.10 -10.52
N ALA A 207 13.15 -3.00 -10.56
CA ALA A 207 13.60 -3.74 -9.40
C ALA A 207 14.36 -2.86 -8.39
N GLU A 208 15.07 -1.83 -8.86
CA GLU A 208 15.71 -0.82 -8.00
C GLU A 208 14.67 0.17 -7.46
N LEU A 209 13.69 0.56 -8.28
CA LEU A 209 12.53 1.35 -7.84
C LEU A 209 11.74 0.67 -6.72
N GLU A 210 11.64 -0.67 -6.73
CA GLU A 210 10.98 -1.44 -5.67
C GLU A 210 11.71 -1.32 -4.33
N GLU A 211 13.03 -1.22 -4.37
CA GLU A 211 13.91 -1.07 -3.20
C GLU A 211 13.88 0.39 -2.69
N MET A 212 13.84 1.36 -3.59
CA MET A 212 13.81 2.80 -3.26
C MET A 212 12.46 3.30 -2.75
N SER A 213 11.36 2.62 -3.09
CA SER A 213 9.99 3.06 -2.77
C SER A 213 9.45 2.51 -1.46
N VAL A 214 10.28 1.86 -0.64
CA VAL A 214 9.86 1.39 0.68
C VAL A 214 9.68 2.60 1.61
N PRO A 215 8.49 2.79 2.24
CA PRO A 215 8.31 3.90 3.16
C PRO A 215 8.99 3.63 4.50
N GLU A 216 9.58 4.66 5.09
CA GLU A 216 10.37 4.55 6.34
C GLU A 216 9.49 4.43 7.60
N TYR A 217 8.30 5.04 7.60
CA TYR A 217 7.39 5.13 8.77
C TYR A 217 8.04 5.66 10.07
N GLY A 218 9.15 6.39 9.96
CA GLY A 218 9.92 6.87 11.11
C GLY A 218 10.62 5.77 11.90
N LEU A 219 10.76 4.57 11.32
CA LEU A 219 11.45 3.45 11.95
C LEU A 219 12.97 3.65 11.86
N VAL A 220 13.65 3.37 12.96
CA VAL A 220 15.11 3.18 13.03
C VAL A 220 15.34 1.83 13.69
N ASP A 221 16.07 0.94 13.00
CA ASP A 221 16.33 -0.43 13.48
C ASP A 221 15.06 -1.20 13.89
N GLY A 222 13.99 -1.03 13.11
CA GLY A 222 12.70 -1.68 13.35
C GLY A 222 11.93 -1.13 14.55
N LYS A 223 12.31 0.04 15.09
CA LYS A 223 11.64 0.72 16.20
C LYS A 223 11.25 2.15 15.85
N ALA A 224 10.13 2.62 16.36
CA ALA A 224 9.73 4.03 16.32
C ALA A 224 9.03 4.40 17.63
N GLU A 225 9.17 5.66 18.05
CA GLU A 225 8.52 6.19 19.25
C GLU A 225 7.69 7.42 18.89
N PHE A 226 6.52 7.53 19.49
CA PHE A 226 5.58 8.62 19.26
C PHE A 226 5.13 9.21 20.59
N GLU A 227 5.37 10.51 20.77
CA GLU A 227 5.01 11.23 21.99
C GLU A 227 3.51 11.59 22.03
N PHE A 228 2.92 11.51 23.21
CA PHE A 228 1.55 11.91 23.55
C PHE A 228 1.60 12.60 24.92
N ASP A 229 1.95 13.88 24.92
CA ASP A 229 2.41 14.61 26.11
C ASP A 229 3.51 13.81 26.82
N ASP A 230 3.38 13.56 28.12
CA ASP A 230 4.36 12.82 28.92
C ASP A 230 4.31 11.29 28.71
N TYR A 231 3.44 10.79 27.81
CA TYR A 231 3.35 9.36 27.47
C TYR A 231 4.03 9.08 26.13
N THR A 232 4.59 7.88 26.01
CA THR A 232 5.22 7.41 24.76
C THR A 232 4.49 6.18 24.24
N LEU A 233 4.19 6.16 22.94
CA LEU A 233 3.78 4.95 22.23
C LEU A 233 4.96 4.45 21.40
N ALA A 234 5.48 3.27 21.74
CA ALA A 234 6.53 2.62 20.96
C ALA A 234 5.95 1.61 19.98
N LEU A 235 6.48 1.59 18.75
CA LEU A 235 6.26 0.58 17.74
C LEU A 235 7.55 -0.24 17.58
N GLU A 236 7.45 -1.57 17.63
CA GLU A 236 8.59 -2.47 17.44
C GLU A 236 8.25 -3.65 16.52
N ILE A 237 9.14 -3.97 15.60
CA ILE A 237 9.06 -5.17 14.74
C ILE A 237 9.60 -6.38 15.52
N HIS A 238 8.81 -7.45 15.61
CA HIS A 238 9.19 -8.70 16.29
C HIS A 238 9.33 -9.89 15.34
N GLY A 239 9.01 -9.71 14.07
CA GLY A 239 9.14 -10.76 13.07
C GLY A 239 8.44 -10.41 11.76
N ILE A 240 8.53 -11.32 10.78
CA ILE A 240 7.90 -11.14 9.47
C ILE A 240 6.38 -11.01 9.65
N GLY A 241 5.83 -9.89 9.19
CA GLY A 241 4.41 -9.58 9.35
C GLY A 241 3.96 -9.33 10.80
N LYS A 242 4.89 -9.19 11.75
CA LYS A 242 4.63 -9.05 13.19
C LYS A 242 5.30 -7.81 13.76
N SER A 243 4.49 -6.92 14.30
CA SER A 243 4.92 -5.72 15.03
C SER A 243 4.00 -5.47 16.22
N LYS A 244 4.44 -4.72 17.22
CA LYS A 244 3.68 -4.41 18.43
C LYS A 244 3.68 -2.92 18.71
N LEU A 245 2.57 -2.45 19.26
CA LEU A 245 2.45 -1.13 19.87
C LEU A 245 2.43 -1.28 21.39
N THR A 246 3.27 -0.54 22.09
CA THR A 246 3.37 -0.57 23.56
C THR A 246 3.34 0.85 24.10
N TRP A 247 2.47 1.12 25.07
CA TRP A 247 2.41 2.41 25.75
C TRP A 247 3.34 2.43 26.97
N PHE A 248 3.97 3.58 27.19
CA PHE A 248 4.79 3.88 28.35
C PHE A 248 4.25 5.13 29.04
N LYS A 249 4.22 5.06 30.37
CA LYS A 249 3.89 6.18 31.26
C LYS A 249 5.09 7.14 31.39
N PRO A 250 4.90 8.35 31.97
CA PRO A 250 5.98 9.30 32.20
C PRO A 250 7.15 8.73 33.03
N ASN A 251 6.85 7.77 33.91
CA ASN A 251 7.84 7.09 34.73
C ASN A 251 8.52 5.88 34.03
N GLY A 252 8.31 5.71 32.72
CA GLY A 252 8.85 4.61 31.92
C GLY A 252 8.16 3.25 32.09
N SER A 253 7.15 3.14 32.97
CA SER A 253 6.44 1.85 33.16
C SER A 253 5.42 1.57 32.06
N ILE A 254 5.22 0.29 31.73
CA ILE A 254 4.29 -0.15 30.68
C ILE A 254 2.84 0.18 31.09
N GLN A 255 2.14 0.81 30.17
CA GLN A 255 0.71 1.05 30.22
C GLN A 255 -0.02 0.02 29.35
N LYS A 256 -0.84 -0.84 29.97
CA LYS A 256 -1.45 -2.01 29.31
C LYS A 256 -2.54 -1.66 28.29
N SER A 257 -3.21 -0.53 28.47
CA SER A 257 -4.31 -0.08 27.62
C SER A 257 -4.04 1.33 27.11
N THR A 258 -4.63 1.69 25.97
CA THR A 258 -4.57 3.06 25.45
C THR A 258 -5.01 4.05 26.54
N PRO A 259 -4.19 5.06 26.87
CA PRO A 259 -4.56 6.09 27.84
C PRO A 259 -5.86 6.79 27.45
N SER A 260 -6.73 7.06 28.42
CA SER A 260 -8.07 7.59 28.11
C SER A 260 -8.06 8.98 27.47
N PHE A 261 -7.03 9.80 27.74
CA PHE A 261 -6.89 11.14 27.15
C PHE A 261 -6.68 11.07 25.64
N VAL A 262 -5.97 10.03 25.15
CA VAL A 262 -5.72 9.80 23.71
C VAL A 262 -7.02 9.58 22.94
N THR A 263 -8.01 8.95 23.58
CA THR A 263 -9.32 8.71 22.94
C THR A 263 -10.31 9.87 23.10
N LYS A 264 -10.04 10.80 24.02
CA LYS A 264 -10.93 11.94 24.32
C LYS A 264 -10.54 13.19 23.55
N ASP A 265 -9.24 13.39 23.35
CA ASP A 265 -8.72 14.47 22.53
C ASP A 265 -8.77 14.08 21.04
N LEU A 266 -9.36 14.94 20.21
CA LEU A 266 -9.53 14.66 18.78
C LEU A 266 -8.17 14.52 18.08
N SER A 267 -7.22 15.42 18.37
CA SER A 267 -5.91 15.43 17.72
C SER A 267 -5.09 14.18 18.07
N PHE A 268 -5.13 13.76 19.34
CA PHE A 268 -4.47 12.52 19.76
C PHE A 268 -5.17 11.27 19.21
N SER A 269 -6.50 11.30 19.13
CA SER A 269 -7.26 10.18 18.55
C SER A 269 -6.90 9.99 17.08
N GLU A 270 -6.81 11.08 16.31
CA GLU A 270 -6.39 11.08 14.90
C GLU A 270 -4.94 10.60 14.74
N LYS A 271 -4.01 11.16 15.52
CA LYS A 271 -2.60 10.73 15.53
C LYS A 271 -2.48 9.23 15.83
N TYR A 272 -3.20 8.75 16.84
CA TYR A 272 -3.20 7.33 17.21
C TYR A 272 -3.83 6.44 16.13
N ALA A 273 -4.86 6.92 15.43
CA ALA A 273 -5.45 6.22 14.29
C ALA A 273 -4.43 6.06 13.15
N GLN A 274 -3.70 7.13 12.82
CA GLN A 274 -2.64 7.09 11.80
C GLN A 274 -1.52 6.11 12.17
N ILE A 275 -1.05 6.11 13.43
CA ILE A 275 -0.01 5.18 13.89
C ILE A 275 -0.50 3.73 13.80
N LYS A 276 -1.76 3.45 14.16
CA LYS A 276 -2.35 2.11 14.00
C LYS A 276 -2.40 1.68 12.53
N GLN A 277 -2.73 2.60 11.62
CA GLN A 277 -2.73 2.32 10.18
C GLN A 277 -1.30 2.02 9.69
N SER A 278 -0.33 2.86 10.04
CA SER A 278 1.10 2.63 9.74
C SER A 278 1.57 1.28 10.25
N ASN A 279 1.21 0.89 11.47
CA ASN A 279 1.54 -0.41 12.03
C ASN A 279 0.99 -1.59 11.21
N VAL A 280 -0.21 -1.47 10.64
CA VAL A 280 -0.75 -2.47 9.70
C VAL A 280 0.04 -2.50 8.40
N GLN A 281 0.41 -1.33 7.85
CA GLN A 281 1.17 -1.26 6.60
C GLN A 281 2.60 -1.78 6.76
N ILE A 282 3.29 -1.48 7.86
CA ILE A 282 4.62 -2.01 8.20
C ILE A 282 4.62 -3.54 8.15
N ARG A 283 3.59 -4.19 8.73
CA ARG A 283 3.47 -5.66 8.69
C ARG A 283 3.35 -6.20 7.26
N LYS A 284 2.53 -5.56 6.42
CA LYS A 284 2.40 -5.94 5.00
C LYS A 284 3.70 -5.72 4.24
N GLN A 285 4.38 -4.60 4.50
CA GLN A 285 5.64 -4.26 3.87
C GLN A 285 6.74 -5.25 4.24
N LEU A 286 6.83 -5.67 5.50
CA LEU A 286 7.77 -6.72 5.92
C LEU A 286 7.59 -8.02 5.13
N THR A 287 6.36 -8.47 4.93
CA THR A 287 6.09 -9.67 4.12
C THR A 287 6.46 -9.45 2.64
N LEU A 288 6.14 -8.28 2.09
CA LEU A 288 6.49 -7.93 0.71
C LEU A 288 8.02 -7.90 0.51
N GLN A 289 8.75 -7.23 1.40
CA GLN A 289 10.21 -7.10 1.32
C GLN A 289 10.94 -8.44 1.52
N ARG A 290 10.41 -9.31 2.39
CA ARG A 290 10.87 -10.70 2.48
C ARG A 290 10.74 -11.44 1.16
N ASN A 291 9.62 -11.29 0.45
CA ASN A 291 9.41 -11.93 -0.86
C ASN A 291 10.30 -11.32 -1.96
N ILE A 292 10.60 -10.02 -1.89
CA ILE A 292 11.51 -9.35 -2.83
C ILE A 292 12.93 -9.87 -2.64
N LEU A 293 13.40 -9.97 -1.39
CA LEU A 293 14.70 -10.56 -1.06
C LEU A 293 14.78 -12.03 -1.52
N ASP A 294 13.73 -12.82 -1.28
CA ASP A 294 13.64 -14.22 -1.73
C ASP A 294 13.74 -14.35 -3.26
N ARG A 295 13.05 -13.49 -4.00
CA ARG A 295 13.19 -13.43 -5.47
C ARG A 295 14.59 -12.99 -5.88
N GLY A 296 15.17 -12.00 -5.19
CA GLY A 296 16.54 -11.54 -5.42
C GLY A 296 17.59 -12.65 -5.20
N TYR A 297 17.35 -13.53 -4.22
CA TYR A 297 18.15 -14.73 -3.99
C TYR A 297 18.09 -15.69 -5.18
N ILE A 298 16.89 -15.99 -5.68
CA ILE A 298 16.68 -16.86 -6.85
C ILE A 298 17.31 -16.27 -8.12
N GLU A 299 17.24 -14.95 -8.28
CA GLU A 299 17.77 -14.21 -9.44
C GLU A 299 19.28 -13.91 -9.33
N ASN A 300 19.94 -14.32 -8.24
CA ASN A 300 21.33 -14.00 -7.91
C ASN A 300 21.64 -12.49 -8.08
N ARG A 301 20.77 -11.64 -7.52
CA ARG A 301 20.93 -10.20 -7.62
C ARG A 301 22.16 -9.72 -6.86
N LYS A 302 22.79 -8.71 -7.46
CA LYS A 302 23.97 -8.02 -6.95
C LYS A 302 23.68 -6.54 -6.83
N TRP A 303 24.16 -5.94 -5.76
CA TRP A 303 24.04 -4.51 -5.48
C TRP A 303 25.42 -3.91 -5.24
N ASN A 304 25.62 -2.65 -5.62
CA ASN A 304 26.74 -1.90 -5.08
C ASN A 304 26.53 -1.64 -3.59
N TYR A 305 27.61 -1.48 -2.83
CA TYR A 305 27.53 -1.35 -1.38
C TYR A 305 26.73 -0.12 -0.95
N ALA A 306 26.89 1.04 -1.61
CA ALA A 306 26.19 2.26 -1.24
C ALA A 306 24.66 2.13 -1.34
N HIS A 307 24.17 1.44 -2.38
CA HIS A 307 22.75 1.16 -2.56
C HIS A 307 22.23 0.17 -1.53
N PHE A 308 22.98 -0.92 -1.31
CA PHE A 308 22.68 -1.92 -0.29
C PHE A 308 22.61 -1.29 1.10
N GLU A 309 23.63 -0.50 1.47
CA GLU A 309 23.72 0.16 2.76
C GLU A 309 22.52 1.09 2.99
N LYS A 310 22.18 1.91 1.98
CA LYS A 310 21.08 2.87 2.07
C LYS A 310 19.70 2.22 2.14
N TYR A 311 19.36 1.37 1.17
CA TYR A 311 17.97 0.89 1.00
C TYR A 311 17.70 -0.46 1.67
N PHE A 312 18.73 -1.18 2.09
CA PHE A 312 18.57 -2.46 2.77
C PHE A 312 19.07 -2.44 4.21
N PHE A 313 20.32 -2.03 4.46
CA PHE A 313 20.91 -2.16 5.79
C PHE A 313 20.41 -1.10 6.77
N ASN A 314 20.41 0.17 6.36
CA ASN A 314 20.03 1.32 7.20
C ASN A 314 18.54 1.65 7.15
N HIS A 315 17.77 1.03 6.24
CA HIS A 315 16.34 1.26 6.12
C HIS A 315 15.59 0.71 7.34
N GLY A 316 14.64 1.48 7.90
CA GLY A 316 13.95 1.14 9.16
C GLY A 316 13.18 -0.19 9.16
N ILE A 317 12.54 -0.54 8.03
CA ILE A 317 11.89 -1.83 7.80
C ILE A 317 12.86 -2.89 7.26
N VAL A 318 13.46 -2.64 6.09
CA VAL A 318 14.25 -3.66 5.37
C VAL A 318 15.47 -4.09 6.20
N GLY A 319 16.07 -3.18 6.95
CA GLY A 319 17.18 -3.44 7.86
C GLY A 319 16.90 -4.53 8.87
N PHE A 320 15.65 -4.67 9.34
CA PHE A 320 15.25 -5.77 10.21
C PHE A 320 15.47 -7.14 9.55
N LEU A 321 15.20 -7.25 8.24
CA LEU A 321 15.43 -8.48 7.48
C LEU A 321 16.92 -8.61 7.15
N THR A 322 17.53 -7.55 6.62
CA THR A 322 18.92 -7.49 6.15
C THR A 322 19.92 -7.92 7.22
N LYS A 323 19.80 -7.39 8.45
CA LYS A 323 20.75 -7.63 9.54
C LYS A 323 20.74 -9.08 10.06
N ARG A 324 19.71 -9.86 9.71
CA ARG A 324 19.58 -11.27 10.10
C ARG A 324 19.96 -12.23 8.98
N LEU A 325 20.40 -11.72 7.83
CA LEU A 325 20.78 -12.52 6.68
C LEU A 325 22.30 -12.63 6.56
N ILE A 326 22.78 -13.75 6.04
CA ILE A 326 24.18 -13.89 5.64
C ILE A 326 24.30 -13.29 4.22
N TRP A 327 25.23 -12.35 4.07
CA TRP A 327 25.53 -11.68 2.82
C TRP A 327 26.92 -12.07 2.33
N GLN A 328 27.09 -12.13 1.02
CA GLN A 328 28.40 -12.22 0.39
C GLN A 328 28.85 -10.84 -0.06
N PHE A 329 30.08 -10.48 0.31
CA PHE A 329 30.75 -9.27 -0.10
C PHE A 329 31.89 -9.63 -1.05
N GLN A 330 32.04 -8.86 -2.12
CA GLN A 330 33.11 -9.04 -3.10
C GLN A 330 33.73 -7.69 -3.48
N SER A 331 35.05 -7.54 -3.33
CA SER A 331 35.83 -6.40 -3.81
C SER A 331 37.13 -6.88 -4.45
N GLY A 332 37.22 -6.76 -5.78
CA GLY A 332 38.31 -7.35 -6.57
C GLY A 332 38.39 -8.88 -6.39
N THR A 333 39.50 -9.36 -5.83
CA THR A 333 39.71 -10.79 -5.52
C THR A 333 39.29 -11.18 -4.11
N LYS A 334 38.95 -10.21 -3.25
CA LYS A 334 38.49 -10.49 -1.89
C LYS A 334 37.02 -10.88 -1.94
N VAL A 335 36.71 -12.02 -1.31
CA VAL A 335 35.34 -12.49 -1.10
C VAL A 335 35.20 -12.91 0.36
N ALA A 336 34.14 -12.49 1.02
CA ALA A 336 33.78 -12.98 2.35
C ALA A 336 32.27 -13.05 2.51
N ASN A 337 31.82 -14.02 3.29
CA ASN A 337 30.45 -14.11 3.74
C ASN A 337 30.38 -13.50 5.15
N GLY A 338 29.35 -12.72 5.43
CA GLY A 338 29.21 -12.04 6.70
C GLY A 338 27.77 -11.80 7.12
N ILE A 339 27.57 -11.64 8.42
CA ILE A 339 26.30 -11.25 9.03
C ILE A 339 26.54 -10.04 9.93
N ASP A 340 25.50 -9.24 10.13
CA ASP A 340 25.57 -8.10 11.04
C ASP A 340 25.63 -8.57 12.49
N GLN A 341 26.55 -7.98 13.25
CA GLN A 341 26.59 -8.05 14.70
C GLN A 341 26.81 -6.64 15.25
N TYR A 342 25.72 -6.01 15.68
CA TYR A 342 25.72 -4.67 16.27
C TYR A 342 26.32 -3.59 15.36
N GLY A 343 25.96 -3.59 14.08
CA GLY A 343 26.43 -2.60 13.11
C GLY A 343 27.79 -2.93 12.48
N ARG A 344 28.26 -4.16 12.60
CA ARG A 344 29.53 -4.63 12.04
C ARG A 344 29.36 -5.95 11.32
N TRP A 345 29.90 -6.04 10.11
CA TRP A 345 29.95 -7.27 9.34
C TRP A 345 31.05 -8.19 9.88
N ILE A 346 30.67 -9.38 10.31
CA ILE A 346 31.59 -10.41 10.81
C ILE A 346 31.37 -11.74 10.09
N ASP A 347 32.42 -12.54 10.00
CA ASP A 347 32.30 -13.94 9.56
C ASP A 347 31.76 -14.86 10.68
N TYR A 348 31.61 -16.15 10.39
CA TYR A 348 31.14 -17.15 11.36
C TYR A 348 32.06 -17.36 12.57
N GLN A 349 33.31 -16.88 12.52
CA GLN A 349 34.29 -16.92 13.61
C GLN A 349 34.25 -15.63 14.45
N GLY A 350 33.41 -14.65 14.09
CA GLY A 350 33.36 -13.34 14.73
C GLY A 350 34.47 -12.39 14.26
N LYS A 351 35.20 -12.73 13.19
CA LYS A 351 36.23 -11.85 12.64
C LYS A 351 35.59 -10.73 11.81
N PRO A 352 35.96 -9.46 12.05
CA PRO A 352 35.46 -8.35 11.24
C PRO A 352 35.87 -8.46 9.77
N ILE A 353 34.97 -8.06 8.88
CA ILE A 353 35.24 -7.86 7.45
C ILE A 353 35.54 -6.36 7.25
N ASP A 354 36.82 -5.99 7.38
CA ASP A 354 37.30 -4.61 7.48
C ASP A 354 37.69 -3.95 6.15
N TRP A 355 37.48 -4.65 5.04
CA TRP A 355 37.87 -4.20 3.70
C TRP A 355 36.69 -3.78 2.82
N ILE A 356 35.47 -3.80 3.34
CA ILE A 356 34.26 -3.36 2.62
C ILE A 356 34.35 -1.86 2.35
N ASP A 357 34.10 -1.48 1.10
CA ASP A 357 34.19 -0.12 0.58
C ASP A 357 33.10 0.17 -0.47
N SER A 358 33.14 1.34 -1.11
CA SER A 358 32.15 1.75 -2.12
C SER A 358 32.12 0.89 -3.37
N GLU A 359 33.24 0.24 -3.70
CA GLU A 359 33.37 -0.65 -4.87
C GLU A 359 32.89 -2.07 -4.58
N THR A 360 32.58 -2.36 -3.31
CA THR A 360 32.13 -3.68 -2.89
C THR A 360 30.78 -4.01 -3.49
N ILE A 361 30.69 -5.21 -4.05
CA ILE A 361 29.45 -5.80 -4.52
C ILE A 361 28.89 -6.72 -3.43
N VAL A 362 27.59 -6.60 -3.21
CA VAL A 362 26.84 -7.36 -2.20
C VAL A 362 25.83 -8.28 -2.89
N SER A 363 25.72 -9.52 -2.44
CA SER A 363 24.66 -10.45 -2.82
C SER A 363 24.26 -11.31 -1.63
N LEU A 364 23.09 -11.96 -1.70
CA LEU A 364 22.72 -12.92 -0.66
C LEU A 364 23.63 -14.15 -0.76
N TRP A 365 24.07 -14.67 0.40
CA TRP A 365 24.89 -15.87 0.44
C TRP A 365 24.05 -17.11 0.09
N HIS A 366 24.56 -17.93 -0.83
CA HIS A 366 23.91 -19.16 -1.29
C HIS A 366 24.66 -20.40 -0.78
N PRO A 367 24.07 -21.27 0.07
CA PRO A 367 24.77 -22.44 0.64
C PRO A 367 25.34 -23.41 -0.40
N VAL A 368 24.68 -23.53 -1.56
CA VAL A 368 25.14 -24.41 -2.66
C VAL A 368 26.43 -23.90 -3.33
N GLU A 369 26.74 -22.61 -3.21
CA GLU A 369 27.96 -22.02 -3.77
C GLU A 369 29.13 -22.06 -2.78
N ASP A 370 28.92 -22.62 -1.59
CA ASP A 370 29.92 -22.69 -0.52
C ASP A 370 30.29 -24.14 -0.19
N THR A 371 31.39 -24.31 0.55
CA THR A 371 31.83 -25.61 1.03
C THR A 371 30.90 -26.14 2.12
N VAL A 372 30.76 -27.46 2.19
CA VAL A 372 29.95 -28.12 3.24
C VAL A 372 30.41 -27.72 4.64
N GLU A 373 31.72 -27.57 4.84
CA GLU A 373 32.30 -27.12 6.11
C GLU A 373 31.84 -25.70 6.48
N ASN A 374 31.93 -24.74 5.55
CA ASN A 374 31.46 -23.37 5.79
C ASN A 374 29.95 -23.31 6.05
N VAL A 375 29.15 -24.09 5.33
CA VAL A 375 27.70 -24.19 5.57
C VAL A 375 27.41 -24.70 6.98
N LEU A 376 28.14 -25.71 7.46
CA LEU A 376 28.01 -26.22 8.83
C LEU A 376 28.45 -25.18 9.87
N ASN A 377 29.52 -24.45 9.61
CA ASN A 377 30.00 -23.38 10.50
C ASN A 377 28.98 -22.25 10.64
N TRP A 378 28.40 -21.79 9.53
CA TRP A 378 27.30 -20.80 9.56
C TRP A 378 26.08 -21.32 10.30
N ARG A 379 25.68 -22.58 10.07
CA ARG A 379 24.57 -23.19 10.80
C ARG A 379 24.82 -23.20 12.31
N ASN A 380 26.03 -23.58 12.74
CA ASN A 380 26.40 -23.59 14.16
C ASN A 380 26.40 -22.17 14.74
N TYR A 381 26.93 -21.18 14.01
CA TYR A 381 26.91 -19.78 14.40
C TYR A 381 25.46 -19.28 14.61
N LEU A 382 24.57 -19.53 13.65
CA LEU A 382 23.16 -19.11 13.73
C LEU A 382 22.44 -19.77 14.91
N MET A 383 22.67 -21.06 15.15
CA MET A 383 22.09 -21.78 16.29
C MET A 383 22.61 -21.26 17.63
N HIS A 384 23.92 -21.02 17.75
CA HIS A 384 24.55 -20.51 18.97
C HIS A 384 24.05 -19.12 19.34
N ASN A 385 23.82 -18.26 18.35
CA ASN A 385 23.34 -16.88 18.55
C ASN A 385 21.81 -16.75 18.49
N GLU A 386 21.07 -17.85 18.40
CA GLU A 386 19.60 -17.89 18.28
C GLU A 386 19.05 -17.03 17.13
N ILE A 387 19.79 -16.95 16.02
CA ILE A 387 19.42 -16.15 14.85
C ILE A 387 18.59 -17.00 13.89
N LEU A 388 17.33 -16.61 13.69
CA LEU A 388 16.48 -17.15 12.64
C LEU A 388 16.63 -16.33 11.35
N GLN A 389 17.08 -16.98 10.26
CA GLN A 389 17.12 -16.37 8.93
C GLN A 389 15.69 -16.05 8.47
N PRO A 390 15.40 -14.84 7.97
CA PRO A 390 14.04 -14.43 7.59
C PRO A 390 13.58 -14.92 6.21
N LEU A 391 14.42 -15.62 5.45
CA LEU A 391 14.12 -16.20 4.14
C LEU A 391 13.75 -17.69 4.27
#